data_AF-A0A7X9A7H6-F1
#
_entry.id   AF-A0A7X9A7H6-F1
#
_cell.length_a   1.000
_cell.length_b   1.000
_cell.length_c   1.000
_cell.angle_alpha   90.00
_cell.angle_beta   90.00
_cell.angle_gamma   90.00
#
_symmetry.space_group_name_H-M   'P 1'
#
loop_
_entity.id
_entity.type
_entity.pdbx_description
1 polymer ?
#
loop_
_entity_poly.entity_id
_entity_poly.type
_entity_poly.pdbx_seq_one_letter_code
_entity_poly.pdbx_strand_id
1 'polypeptide(L)'
;SIFDILEINDVNRALEDKRVFPLKTQYRMNPKIADIPNEFFYGKLLEHDQGTKQKLIYDAFSNEEPLVLVDTSSFNPWCSRLSIGGRYNIYHALVSTAISRELINENKVESVGIATPYRHQARLIQKIAEDWDIGRQVRINTVHSFQGGESDVIILDCVEGPGVNHWSMLDDQRSTDNDARKLLNVALTRAKCKIYIVAHQEHLFSKLSKESIILKILDKFQRNGCVKSSAELVDSYLATDFEKWTGLALASVERINWDQTTLFNEKDFWPAFLKDILSVEDRLIIFSPFVTTARVGYFMDYFRSLVNRGVELRIYTRPPYQHGARLKEQSKIVIDQVKKIGVKVKEQKSMHQKIAIIDDKIAWEGSLNILSHRDTHEQMRRIDGQNAVKEIIRNLEIGKEERFCPECLKHGIEAEMDIRNGRYGPFWGCSRYPECLYTENVARGRRL
;
A
#
# COMPACT_ATOMS: atom_id res chain seq x y z
N SER A 1 -33.49 -22.09 -3.02
CA SER A 1 -33.57 -22.50 -1.60
C SER A 1 -35.02 -22.74 -1.23
N ILE A 2 -35.33 -23.59 -0.23
CA ILE A 2 -36.70 -23.70 0.31
C ILE A 2 -37.20 -22.34 0.79
N PHE A 3 -36.31 -21.50 1.33
CA PHE A 3 -36.63 -20.14 1.75
C PHE A 3 -37.08 -19.22 0.60
N ASP A 4 -36.55 -19.42 -0.62
CA ASP A 4 -36.97 -18.64 -1.79
C ASP A 4 -38.40 -19.02 -2.22
N ILE A 5 -38.74 -20.32 -2.13
CA ILE A 5 -40.09 -20.83 -2.42
C ILE A 5 -41.11 -20.33 -1.39
N LEU A 6 -40.67 -20.17 -0.13
CA LEU A 6 -41.51 -19.66 0.96
C LEU A 6 -41.53 -18.12 1.06
N GLU A 7 -40.83 -17.41 0.16
CA GLU A 7 -40.67 -15.95 0.18
C GLU A 7 -40.10 -15.39 1.50
N ILE A 8 -39.33 -16.21 2.22
CA ILE A 8 -38.64 -15.86 3.47
C ILE A 8 -37.24 -15.36 3.10
N ASN A 9 -37.13 -14.05 2.95
CA ASN A 9 -35.92 -13.37 2.47
C ASN A 9 -35.19 -12.56 3.56
N ASP A 10 -35.74 -12.48 4.76
CA ASP A 10 -35.12 -11.84 5.91
C ASP A 10 -35.49 -12.52 7.24
N VAL A 11 -34.80 -12.11 8.31
CA VAL A 11 -34.94 -12.67 9.65
C VAL A 11 -36.32 -12.40 10.26
N ASN A 12 -36.92 -11.23 10.00
CA ASN A 12 -38.22 -10.90 10.58
C ASN A 12 -39.32 -11.77 9.97
N ARG A 13 -39.33 -11.91 8.64
CA ARG A 13 -40.23 -12.84 7.96
C ARG A 13 -40.02 -14.29 8.41
N ALA A 14 -38.78 -14.69 8.66
CA ALA A 14 -38.48 -16.02 9.18
C ALA A 14 -39.06 -16.23 10.59
N LEU A 15 -39.09 -15.21 11.44
CA LEU A 15 -39.68 -15.30 12.78
C LEU A 15 -41.21 -15.29 12.76
N GLU A 16 -41.82 -14.62 11.79
CA GLU A 16 -43.28 -14.54 11.62
C GLU A 16 -43.87 -15.81 10.98
N ASP A 17 -43.07 -16.56 10.23
CA ASP A 17 -43.52 -17.79 9.56
C ASP A 17 -43.58 -18.98 10.52
N LYS A 18 -44.79 -19.50 10.76
CA LYS A 18 -45.07 -20.63 11.66
C LYS A 18 -44.34 -21.94 11.29
N ARG A 19 -43.82 -22.06 10.06
CA ARG A 19 -43.10 -23.24 9.57
C ARG A 19 -41.61 -23.19 9.91
N VAL A 20 -41.11 -22.04 10.34
CA VAL A 20 -39.69 -21.84 10.67
C VAL A 20 -39.51 -21.93 12.18
N PHE A 21 -38.55 -22.76 12.59
CA PHE A 21 -38.11 -22.83 13.98
C PHE A 21 -36.67 -22.32 14.09
N PRO A 22 -36.42 -21.16 14.72
CA PRO A 22 -35.08 -20.58 14.78
C PRO A 22 -34.21 -21.32 15.82
N LEU A 23 -33.03 -21.78 15.38
CA LEU A 23 -31.97 -22.24 16.28
C LEU A 23 -31.18 -21.02 16.75
N LYS A 24 -31.32 -20.67 18.04
CA LYS A 24 -30.77 -19.43 18.60
C LYS A 24 -29.40 -19.61 19.24
N THR A 25 -29.12 -20.77 19.82
CA THR A 25 -27.86 -21.00 20.55
C THR A 25 -26.72 -21.34 19.59
N GLN A 26 -25.64 -20.56 19.63
CA GLN A 26 -24.41 -20.81 18.90
C GLN A 26 -23.33 -21.40 19.83
N TYR A 27 -22.57 -22.38 19.32
CA TYR A 27 -21.56 -23.14 20.06
C TYR A 27 -20.13 -22.97 19.49
N ARG A 28 -19.96 -22.12 18.47
CA ARG A 28 -18.75 -22.04 17.65
C ARG A 28 -17.82 -20.92 18.11
N MET A 29 -18.33 -19.71 18.07
CA MET A 29 -17.57 -18.46 18.11
C MET A 29 -17.41 -18.00 19.55
N ASN A 30 -16.24 -17.46 19.89
CA ASN A 30 -16.07 -16.61 21.05
C ASN A 30 -17.17 -15.51 21.05
N PRO A 31 -17.81 -15.20 22.21
CA PRO A 31 -18.88 -14.20 22.29
C PRO A 31 -18.54 -12.86 21.63
N LYS A 32 -17.32 -12.33 21.81
CA LYS A 32 -16.89 -11.06 21.18
C LYS A 32 -16.97 -11.12 19.65
N ILE A 33 -16.64 -12.27 19.06
CA ILE A 33 -16.74 -12.51 17.61
C ILE A 33 -18.21 -12.65 17.22
N ALA A 34 -18.97 -13.46 17.96
CA ALA A 34 -20.36 -13.78 17.67
C ALA A 34 -21.28 -12.56 17.71
N ASP A 35 -21.02 -11.61 18.61
CA ASP A 35 -21.81 -10.39 18.79
C ASP A 35 -21.85 -9.52 17.54
N ILE A 36 -20.76 -9.48 16.75
CA ILE A 36 -20.66 -8.66 15.54
C ILE A 36 -21.67 -9.12 14.46
N PRO A 37 -21.61 -10.37 13.95
CA PRO A 37 -22.60 -10.82 12.99
C PRO A 37 -23.99 -10.91 13.61
N ASN A 38 -24.11 -11.18 14.92
CA ASN A 38 -25.40 -11.22 15.60
C ASN A 38 -26.12 -9.85 15.49
N GLU A 39 -25.41 -8.76 15.75
CA GLU A 39 -25.93 -7.41 15.60
C GLU A 39 -26.26 -7.04 14.15
N PHE A 40 -25.35 -7.33 13.22
CA PHE A 40 -25.44 -6.80 11.85
C PHE A 40 -26.19 -7.66 10.84
N PHE A 41 -26.30 -8.97 11.08
CA PHE A 41 -26.91 -9.93 10.14
C PHE A 41 -28.03 -10.77 10.75
N TYR A 42 -28.03 -11.03 12.06
CA TYR A 42 -29.01 -11.90 12.72
C TYR A 42 -30.00 -11.16 13.64
N GLY A 43 -29.98 -9.83 13.69
CA GLY A 43 -30.96 -9.05 14.46
C GLY A 43 -30.92 -9.29 15.97
N LYS A 44 -29.74 -9.61 16.52
CA LYS A 44 -29.50 -9.94 17.94
C LYS A 44 -30.24 -11.18 18.45
N LEU A 45 -30.57 -12.12 17.58
CA LEU A 45 -31.27 -13.36 17.94
C LEU A 45 -30.37 -14.46 18.51
N LEU A 46 -29.07 -14.43 18.21
CA LEU A 46 -28.16 -15.49 18.63
C LEU A 46 -27.84 -15.35 20.13
N GLU A 47 -27.89 -16.48 20.82
CA GLU A 47 -27.47 -16.67 22.20
C GLU A 47 -26.19 -17.50 22.23
N HIS A 48 -25.36 -17.35 23.26
CA HIS A 48 -24.08 -18.04 23.35
C HIS A 48 -24.13 -19.15 24.39
N ASP A 49 -23.67 -20.34 23.99
CA ASP A 49 -23.39 -21.40 24.94
C ASP A 49 -22.25 -21.02 25.89
N GLN A 50 -22.28 -21.50 27.14
CA GLN A 50 -21.28 -21.14 28.16
C GLN A 50 -19.85 -21.54 27.77
N GLY A 51 -19.68 -22.65 27.04
CA GLY A 51 -18.37 -23.14 26.61
C GLY A 51 -17.67 -22.22 25.62
N THR A 52 -18.41 -21.34 24.93
CA THR A 52 -17.83 -20.41 23.96
C THR A 52 -16.91 -19.37 24.58
N LYS A 53 -17.07 -19.05 25.86
CA LYS A 53 -16.20 -18.10 26.60
C LYS A 53 -14.75 -18.60 26.72
N GLN A 54 -14.54 -19.91 26.61
CA GLN A 54 -13.22 -20.54 26.71
C GLN A 54 -12.50 -20.59 25.35
N LYS A 55 -13.13 -20.11 24.26
CA LYS A 55 -12.55 -20.07 22.92
C LYS A 55 -11.59 -18.88 22.80
N LEU A 56 -10.41 -19.00 23.41
CA LEU A 56 -9.35 -18.00 23.41
C LEU A 56 -8.06 -18.60 22.86
N ILE A 57 -7.32 -17.81 22.10
CA ILE A 57 -5.99 -18.16 21.56
C ILE A 57 -5.05 -17.01 21.89
N TYR A 58 -3.90 -17.36 22.48
CA TYR A 58 -2.80 -16.43 22.71
C TYR A 58 -1.90 -16.35 21.47
N ASP A 59 -1.37 -15.18 21.16
CA ASP A 59 -0.24 -14.97 20.22
C ASP A 59 0.59 -13.76 20.69
N ALA A 60 1.85 -13.69 20.29
CA ALA A 60 2.74 -12.63 20.77
C ALA A 60 2.31 -11.23 20.26
N PHE A 61 1.69 -11.19 19.08
CA PHE A 61 1.26 -9.94 18.45
C PHE A 61 0.05 -9.28 19.13
N SER A 62 -0.96 -10.06 19.54
CA SER A 62 -2.26 -9.56 20.03
C SER A 62 -2.74 -10.16 21.36
N ASN A 63 -1.90 -10.96 22.03
CA ASN A 63 -2.23 -11.67 23.27
C ASN A 63 -3.49 -12.54 23.10
N GLU A 64 -4.41 -12.55 24.06
CA GLU A 64 -5.64 -13.35 23.99
C GLU A 64 -6.83 -12.66 23.30
N GLU A 65 -6.63 -11.46 22.73
CA GLU A 65 -7.74 -10.65 22.21
C GLU A 65 -8.41 -11.31 20.97
N PRO A 66 -9.71 -11.68 21.02
CA PRO A 66 -10.39 -12.33 19.91
C PRO A 66 -10.61 -11.45 18.67
N LEU A 67 -10.60 -10.12 18.82
CA LEU A 67 -10.87 -9.16 17.75
C LEU A 67 -9.63 -8.30 17.48
N VAL A 68 -8.94 -8.54 16.37
CA VAL A 68 -7.71 -7.82 16.03
C VAL A 68 -7.86 -7.08 14.71
N LEU A 69 -7.68 -5.76 14.72
CA LEU A 69 -7.61 -4.95 13.51
C LEU A 69 -6.15 -4.60 13.22
N VAL A 70 -5.63 -5.11 12.11
CA VAL A 70 -4.27 -4.83 11.63
C VAL A 70 -4.33 -3.70 10.62
N ASP A 71 -3.89 -2.51 11.04
CA ASP A 71 -3.88 -1.32 10.21
C ASP A 71 -2.63 -1.27 9.32
N THR A 72 -2.86 -1.20 8.02
CA THR A 72 -1.81 -1.05 7.01
C THR A 72 -1.61 0.39 6.56
N SER A 73 -2.39 1.36 7.07
CA SER A 73 -2.34 2.77 6.64
C SER A 73 -0.97 3.42 6.84
N SER A 74 -0.22 3.06 7.89
CA SER A 74 1.16 3.53 8.11
C SER A 74 2.08 3.17 6.94
N PHE A 75 1.81 2.04 6.30
CA PHE A 75 2.48 1.58 5.08
C PHE A 75 1.74 2.00 3.80
N ASN A 76 0.60 2.68 3.85
CA ASN A 76 -0.12 3.17 2.67
C ASN A 76 -0.06 2.22 1.44
N PRO A 77 -0.27 0.89 1.62
CA PRO A 77 0.13 -0.09 0.64
C PRO A 77 -0.73 -0.02 -0.61
N TRP A 78 -0.12 -0.33 -1.75
CA TRP A 78 -0.77 -0.18 -3.04
C TRP A 78 -1.68 -1.36 -3.38
N CYS A 79 -2.91 -1.03 -3.76
CA CYS A 79 -3.82 -1.98 -4.38
C CYS A 79 -3.65 -1.92 -5.90
N SER A 80 -3.27 -3.06 -6.49
CA SER A 80 -3.08 -3.23 -7.91
C SER A 80 -4.23 -3.99 -8.56
N ARG A 81 -4.43 -3.78 -9.85
CA ARG A 81 -5.43 -4.50 -10.67
C ARG A 81 -4.78 -5.07 -11.92
N LEU A 82 -5.12 -6.30 -12.28
CA LEU A 82 -4.69 -6.90 -13.56
C LEU A 82 -5.57 -6.41 -14.72
N SER A 83 -5.04 -6.42 -15.94
CA SER A 83 -5.75 -6.03 -17.18
C SER A 83 -7.02 -6.84 -17.43
N ILE A 84 -7.07 -8.09 -16.96
CA ILE A 84 -8.18 -9.03 -17.12
C ILE A 84 -9.20 -8.90 -15.95
N GLY A 85 -9.00 -7.94 -15.04
CA GLY A 85 -9.80 -7.79 -13.83
C GLY A 85 -9.21 -8.46 -12.58
N GLY A 86 -9.79 -8.16 -11.42
CA GLY A 86 -9.32 -8.64 -10.12
C GLY A 86 -8.25 -7.75 -9.46
N ARG A 87 -8.29 -7.67 -8.14
CA ARG A 87 -7.38 -6.87 -7.32
C ARG A 87 -6.44 -7.74 -6.51
N TYR A 88 -5.28 -7.18 -6.21
CA TYR A 88 -4.33 -7.74 -5.27
C TYR A 88 -3.53 -6.63 -4.60
N ASN A 89 -3.01 -6.92 -3.41
CA ASN A 89 -2.18 -6.03 -2.62
C ASN A 89 -1.10 -6.90 -1.98
N ILE A 90 0.15 -6.73 -2.45
CA ILE A 90 1.27 -7.59 -2.08
C ILE A 90 1.58 -7.46 -0.59
N TYR A 91 1.59 -6.23 -0.08
CA TYR A 91 1.84 -5.97 1.34
C TYR A 91 0.79 -6.63 2.23
N HIS A 92 -0.50 -6.51 1.88
CA HIS A 92 -1.57 -7.21 2.59
C HIS A 92 -1.41 -8.74 2.55
N ALA A 93 -1.01 -9.28 1.39
CA ALA A 93 -0.81 -10.72 1.24
C ALA A 93 0.33 -11.22 2.15
N LEU A 94 1.42 -10.46 2.21
CA LEU A 94 2.56 -10.73 3.09
C LEU A 94 2.18 -10.62 4.57
N VAL A 95 1.49 -9.55 4.98
CA VAL A 95 1.00 -9.38 6.36
C VAL A 95 0.10 -10.54 6.78
N SER A 96 -0.87 -10.91 5.93
CA SER A 96 -1.79 -12.02 6.21
C SER A 96 -1.06 -13.36 6.36
N THR A 97 -0.04 -13.58 5.52
CA THR A 97 0.77 -14.81 5.56
C THR A 97 1.72 -14.82 6.77
N ALA A 98 2.24 -13.65 7.19
CA ALA A 98 3.11 -13.49 8.36
C ALA A 98 2.38 -13.83 9.65
N ILE A 99 1.17 -13.28 9.84
CA ILE A 99 0.32 -13.61 10.98
C ILE A 99 0.03 -15.12 11.00
N SER A 100 -0.28 -15.72 9.85
CA SER A 100 -0.55 -17.16 9.77
C SER A 100 0.67 -18.00 10.16
N ARG A 101 1.86 -17.61 9.70
CA ARG A 101 3.12 -18.29 9.98
C ARG A 101 3.46 -18.24 11.47
N GLU A 102 3.30 -17.08 12.11
CA GLU A 102 3.53 -16.91 13.54
C GLU A 102 2.64 -17.86 14.35
N LEU A 103 1.33 -17.84 14.08
CA LEU A 103 0.34 -18.67 14.76
C LEU A 103 0.63 -20.18 14.61
N ILE A 104 1.07 -20.60 13.42
CA ILE A 104 1.43 -21.98 13.12
C ILE A 104 2.73 -22.39 13.82
N ASN A 105 3.79 -21.58 13.69
CA ASN A 105 5.11 -21.92 14.22
C ASN A 105 5.14 -22.04 15.74
N GLU A 106 4.31 -21.26 16.42
CA GLU A 106 4.17 -21.37 17.87
C GLU A 106 3.31 -22.58 18.31
N ASN A 107 2.80 -23.39 17.37
CA ASN A 107 1.85 -24.49 17.59
C ASN A 107 0.62 -24.09 18.41
N LYS A 108 0.20 -22.82 18.31
CA LYS A 108 -0.89 -22.27 19.15
C LYS A 108 -2.28 -22.53 18.58
N VAL A 109 -2.39 -23.00 17.34
CA VAL A 109 -3.66 -23.12 16.61
C VAL A 109 -3.69 -24.41 15.79
N GLU A 110 -4.85 -25.09 15.74
CA GLU A 110 -5.02 -26.28 14.91
C GLU A 110 -5.34 -25.91 13.45
N SER A 111 -5.95 -24.74 13.24
CA SER A 111 -6.38 -24.28 11.92
C SER A 111 -6.38 -22.77 11.75
N VAL A 112 -5.79 -22.30 10.65
CA VAL A 112 -5.85 -20.90 10.20
C VAL A 112 -6.52 -20.83 8.83
N GLY A 113 -7.51 -19.94 8.69
CA GLY A 113 -8.12 -19.63 7.40
C GLY A 113 -7.85 -18.19 6.98
N ILE A 114 -7.48 -17.96 5.73
CA ILE A 114 -7.39 -16.61 5.14
C ILE A 114 -8.49 -16.41 4.11
N ALA A 115 -9.37 -15.45 4.39
CA ALA A 115 -10.50 -15.06 3.56
C ALA A 115 -10.25 -13.70 2.90
N THR A 116 -10.50 -13.60 1.59
CA THR A 116 -10.32 -12.35 0.84
C THR A 116 -11.41 -12.16 -0.23
N PRO A 117 -11.83 -10.93 -0.54
CA PRO A 117 -12.82 -10.66 -1.59
C PRO A 117 -12.32 -11.08 -2.99
N TYR A 118 -11.02 -11.00 -3.25
CA TYR A 118 -10.50 -11.12 -4.62
C TYR A 118 -9.75 -12.42 -4.87
N ARG A 119 -10.10 -13.12 -5.95
CA ARG A 119 -9.45 -14.38 -6.35
C ARG A 119 -7.96 -14.25 -6.61
N HIS A 120 -7.51 -13.12 -7.15
CA HIS A 120 -6.10 -12.87 -7.40
C HIS A 120 -5.30 -12.69 -6.11
N GLN A 121 -5.89 -12.03 -5.11
CA GLN A 121 -5.30 -11.98 -3.77
C GLN A 121 -5.18 -13.38 -3.17
N ALA A 122 -6.25 -14.19 -3.22
CA ALA A 122 -6.21 -15.55 -2.67
C ALA A 122 -5.10 -16.39 -3.31
N ARG A 123 -4.91 -16.28 -4.64
CA ARG A 123 -3.82 -16.96 -5.36
C ARG A 123 -2.44 -16.46 -4.95
N LEU A 124 -2.28 -15.15 -4.77
CA LEU A 124 -1.01 -14.56 -4.34
C LEU A 124 -0.63 -15.05 -2.94
N ILE A 125 -1.58 -15.00 -2.00
CA ILE A 125 -1.38 -15.49 -0.62
C ILE A 125 -1.05 -16.98 -0.62
N GLN A 126 -1.74 -17.79 -1.44
CA GLN A 126 -1.45 -19.22 -1.57
C GLN A 126 -0.01 -19.48 -2.02
N LYS A 127 0.49 -18.70 -2.99
CA LYS A 127 1.88 -18.83 -3.44
C LYS A 127 2.87 -18.44 -2.35
N ILE A 128 2.62 -17.33 -1.65
CA ILE A 128 3.47 -16.91 -0.52
C ILE A 128 3.51 -17.98 0.58
N ALA A 129 2.35 -18.55 0.93
CA ALA A 129 2.23 -19.60 1.92
C ALA A 129 2.94 -20.91 1.54
N GLU A 130 2.91 -21.30 0.25
CA GLU A 130 3.61 -22.48 -0.27
C GLU A 130 5.13 -22.37 -0.10
N ASP A 131 5.71 -21.25 -0.50
CA ASP A 131 7.15 -20.97 -0.40
C ASP A 131 7.63 -20.74 1.04
N TRP A 132 6.72 -20.38 1.95
CA TRP A 132 6.97 -20.31 3.39
C TRP A 132 6.69 -21.63 4.12
N ASP A 133 6.38 -22.70 3.37
CA ASP A 133 6.10 -24.06 3.85
C ASP A 133 4.92 -24.16 4.85
N ILE A 134 3.98 -23.22 4.76
CA ILE A 134 2.74 -23.24 5.55
C ILE A 134 1.49 -23.46 4.71
N GLY A 135 1.62 -23.54 3.38
CA GLY A 135 0.49 -23.63 2.45
C GLY A 135 -0.44 -24.84 2.64
N ARG A 136 0.03 -25.91 3.27
CA ARG A 136 -0.81 -27.09 3.63
C ARG A 136 -1.59 -26.90 4.93
N GLN A 137 -1.16 -25.97 5.78
CA GLN A 137 -1.70 -25.74 7.12
C GLN A 137 -2.67 -24.55 7.14
N VAL A 138 -2.56 -23.65 6.16
CA VAL A 138 -3.44 -22.49 6.01
C VAL A 138 -4.47 -22.74 4.92
N ARG A 139 -5.76 -22.60 5.26
CA ARG A 139 -6.84 -22.64 4.28
C ARG A 139 -7.03 -21.28 3.63
N ILE A 140 -6.73 -21.14 2.35
CA ILE A 140 -6.80 -19.85 1.64
C ILE A 140 -7.87 -19.93 0.56
N ASN A 141 -8.86 -19.04 0.61
CA ASN A 141 -9.96 -19.04 -0.37
C ASN A 141 -10.57 -17.64 -0.54
N THR A 142 -11.32 -17.45 -1.63
CA THR A 142 -12.24 -16.32 -1.67
C THR A 142 -13.43 -16.61 -0.76
N VAL A 143 -14.06 -15.56 -0.26
CA VAL A 143 -15.15 -15.74 0.71
C VAL A 143 -16.35 -16.52 0.14
N HIS A 144 -16.64 -16.37 -1.16
CA HIS A 144 -17.67 -17.17 -1.83
C HIS A 144 -17.36 -18.67 -1.86
N SER A 145 -16.08 -19.06 -1.85
CA SER A 145 -15.63 -20.46 -1.78
C SER A 145 -15.40 -20.99 -0.37
N PHE A 146 -15.57 -20.17 0.67
CA PHE A 146 -15.40 -20.59 2.08
C PHE A 146 -16.59 -21.38 2.66
N GLN A 147 -17.55 -21.79 1.83
CA GLN A 147 -18.77 -22.41 2.30
C GLN A 147 -18.48 -23.75 3.01
N GLY A 148 -18.87 -23.84 4.29
CA GLY A 148 -18.84 -25.08 5.09
C GLY A 148 -17.58 -25.33 5.92
N GLY A 149 -16.51 -24.54 5.79
CA GLY A 149 -15.29 -24.71 6.59
C GLY A 149 -15.16 -23.73 7.74
N GLU A 150 -14.83 -24.19 8.95
CA GLU A 150 -14.52 -23.35 10.12
C GLU A 150 -13.02 -23.44 10.46
N SER A 151 -12.48 -22.41 11.11
CA SER A 151 -11.07 -22.38 11.56
C SER A 151 -10.97 -21.70 12.92
N ASP A 152 -9.97 -22.09 13.70
CA ASP A 152 -9.78 -21.50 15.04
C ASP A 152 -9.46 -20.02 14.93
N VAL A 153 -8.64 -19.68 13.94
CA VAL A 153 -8.33 -18.30 13.56
C VAL A 153 -8.73 -18.05 12.12
N ILE A 154 -9.39 -16.91 11.88
CA ILE A 154 -9.61 -16.38 10.53
C ILE A 154 -8.88 -15.05 10.34
N ILE A 155 -8.28 -14.86 9.18
CA ILE A 155 -7.73 -13.59 8.73
C ILE A 155 -8.58 -13.13 7.55
N LEU A 156 -9.29 -12.01 7.72
CA LEU A 156 -9.99 -11.32 6.64
C LEU A 156 -9.06 -10.26 6.05
N ASP A 157 -8.51 -10.55 4.87
CA ASP A 157 -7.72 -9.58 4.12
C ASP A 157 -8.63 -8.73 3.22
N CYS A 158 -8.76 -7.44 3.54
CA CYS A 158 -9.58 -6.51 2.79
C CYS A 158 -9.02 -6.16 1.41
N VAL A 159 -7.70 -6.27 1.17
CA VAL A 159 -6.97 -5.93 -0.07
C VAL A 159 -6.98 -4.45 -0.48
N GLU A 160 -8.05 -3.74 -0.11
CA GLU A 160 -8.29 -2.35 -0.46
C GLU A 160 -7.19 -1.44 0.05
N GLY A 161 -6.81 -0.51 -0.81
CA GLY A 161 -5.78 0.49 -0.59
C GLY A 161 -5.76 1.46 -1.78
N PRO A 162 -4.96 2.52 -1.71
CA PRO A 162 -4.78 3.44 -2.83
C PRO A 162 -4.45 2.69 -4.12
N GLY A 163 -4.94 3.22 -5.25
CA GLY A 163 -4.48 2.81 -6.57
C GLY A 163 -5.49 2.26 -7.54
N VAL A 164 -6.58 1.70 -7.03
CA VAL A 164 -7.70 1.33 -7.87
C VAL A 164 -8.84 2.33 -7.64
N ASN A 165 -9.16 3.13 -8.66
CA ASN A 165 -10.30 4.07 -8.62
C ASN A 165 -11.64 3.41 -9.02
N HIS A 166 -11.76 2.10 -8.89
CA HIS A 166 -12.98 1.35 -9.22
C HIS A 166 -13.78 1.03 -7.94
N TRP A 167 -15.03 0.60 -8.12
CA TRP A 167 -15.88 0.09 -7.03
C TRP A 167 -15.24 -1.08 -6.29
N SER A 168 -15.33 -1.06 -4.96
CA SER A 168 -14.80 -2.07 -4.04
C SER A 168 -15.86 -3.14 -3.77
N MET A 169 -15.46 -4.41 -3.76
CA MET A 169 -16.33 -5.53 -3.40
C MET A 169 -16.77 -5.53 -1.93
N LEU A 170 -16.18 -4.66 -1.11
CA LEU A 170 -16.59 -4.42 0.27
C LEU A 170 -17.64 -3.31 0.41
N ASP A 171 -17.97 -2.59 -0.68
CA ASP A 171 -18.98 -1.52 -0.68
C ASP A 171 -20.39 -2.09 -0.88
N ASP A 172 -21.11 -2.23 0.24
CA ASP A 172 -22.50 -2.68 0.29
C ASP A 172 -23.53 -1.59 0.00
N GLN A 173 -23.11 -0.35 -0.26
CA GLN A 173 -24.04 0.78 -0.49
C GLN A 173 -24.30 1.03 -1.98
N ARG A 174 -23.43 0.52 -2.87
CA ARG A 174 -23.54 0.72 -4.33
C ARG A 174 -24.01 -0.51 -5.10
N SER A 175 -23.93 -1.70 -4.49
CA SER A 175 -24.33 -2.95 -5.13
C SER A 175 -25.79 -3.26 -4.81
N THR A 176 -26.59 -3.57 -5.83
CA THR A 176 -27.94 -4.14 -5.66
C THR A 176 -27.87 -5.56 -5.09
N ASP A 177 -26.77 -6.25 -5.34
CA ASP A 177 -26.49 -7.57 -4.78
C ASP A 177 -25.84 -7.42 -3.40
N ASN A 178 -26.45 -8.02 -2.38
CA ASN A 178 -25.99 -8.10 -0.99
C ASN A 178 -24.64 -8.85 -0.81
N ASP A 179 -23.78 -8.87 -1.82
CA ASP A 179 -22.57 -9.69 -1.88
C ASP A 179 -21.53 -9.26 -0.86
N ALA A 180 -21.33 -7.95 -0.65
CA ALA A 180 -20.46 -7.44 0.40
C ALA A 180 -20.95 -7.87 1.80
N ARG A 181 -22.27 -7.84 2.05
CA ARG A 181 -22.86 -8.28 3.32
C ARG A 181 -22.71 -9.79 3.52
N LYS A 182 -23.02 -10.58 2.48
CA LYS A 182 -22.84 -12.04 2.49
C LYS A 182 -21.37 -12.41 2.74
N LEU A 183 -20.44 -11.73 2.07
CA LEU A 183 -19.02 -11.89 2.24
C LEU A 183 -18.62 -11.67 3.70
N LEU A 184 -18.95 -10.52 4.26
CA LEU A 184 -18.53 -10.18 5.62
C LEU A 184 -19.16 -11.11 6.66
N ASN A 185 -20.44 -11.45 6.51
CA ASN A 185 -21.08 -12.44 7.39
C ASN A 185 -20.39 -13.81 7.32
N VAL A 186 -20.10 -14.30 6.11
CA VAL A 186 -19.43 -15.58 5.93
C VAL A 186 -18.06 -15.55 6.60
N ALA A 187 -17.22 -14.56 6.31
CA ALA A 187 -15.88 -14.45 6.86
C ALA A 187 -15.86 -14.38 8.40
N LEU A 188 -16.71 -13.53 9.00
CA LEU A 188 -16.82 -13.42 10.46
C LEU A 188 -17.25 -14.74 11.11
N THR A 189 -18.26 -15.41 10.53
CA THR A 189 -18.84 -16.64 11.09
C THR A 189 -18.00 -17.91 10.89
N ARG A 190 -16.84 -17.79 10.22
CA ARG A 190 -15.88 -18.90 10.07
C ARG A 190 -14.90 -19.03 11.24
N ALA A 191 -14.69 -17.96 12.00
CA ALA A 191 -13.75 -17.96 13.13
C ALA A 191 -14.35 -18.67 14.35
N LYS A 192 -13.55 -19.39 15.12
CA LYS A 192 -13.97 -19.93 16.42
C LYS A 192 -13.44 -19.10 17.57
N CYS A 193 -12.14 -18.83 17.61
CA CYS A 193 -11.46 -18.27 18.76
C CYS A 193 -10.97 -16.85 18.52
N LYS A 194 -10.44 -16.56 17.32
CA LYS A 194 -9.86 -15.26 16.99
C LYS A 194 -10.09 -14.87 15.53
N ILE A 195 -10.22 -13.57 15.28
CA ILE A 195 -10.30 -13.02 13.93
C ILE A 195 -9.40 -11.79 13.78
N TYR A 196 -8.61 -11.78 12.71
CA TYR A 196 -7.84 -10.63 12.26
C TYR A 196 -8.55 -9.99 11.06
N ILE A 197 -8.62 -8.66 11.04
CA ILE A 197 -8.95 -7.90 9.82
C ILE A 197 -7.69 -7.14 9.39
N VAL A 198 -7.19 -7.40 8.19
CA VAL A 198 -6.07 -6.66 7.59
C VAL A 198 -6.64 -5.59 6.67
N ALA A 199 -6.49 -4.33 7.04
CA ALA A 199 -7.15 -3.23 6.36
C ALA A 199 -6.31 -1.95 6.30
N HIS A 200 -6.36 -1.28 5.15
CA HIS A 200 -5.91 0.12 5.06
C HIS A 200 -7.06 1.03 5.52
N GLN A 201 -7.09 1.31 6.83
CA GLN A 201 -8.19 2.04 7.46
C GLN A 201 -8.45 3.40 6.79
N GLU A 202 -7.42 4.24 6.65
CA GLU A 202 -7.56 5.57 6.06
C GLU A 202 -8.17 5.54 4.65
N HIS A 203 -7.78 4.55 3.85
CA HIS A 203 -8.32 4.36 2.50
C HIS A 203 -9.80 3.95 2.55
N LEU A 204 -10.16 2.97 3.37
CA LEU A 204 -11.55 2.51 3.47
C LEU A 204 -12.47 3.63 4.00
N PHE A 205 -12.07 4.33 5.06
CA PHE A 205 -12.83 5.44 5.63
C PHE A 205 -12.96 6.64 4.67
N SER A 206 -11.97 6.87 3.81
CA SER A 206 -12.03 7.96 2.81
C SER A 206 -12.84 7.62 1.56
N LYS A 207 -13.03 6.33 1.25
CA LYS A 207 -13.71 5.88 0.02
C LYS A 207 -15.13 5.38 0.22
N LEU A 208 -15.43 4.79 1.37
CA LEU A 208 -16.72 4.18 1.64
C LEU A 208 -17.61 5.11 2.47
N SER A 209 -18.93 4.94 2.32
CA SER A 209 -19.90 5.63 3.17
C SER A 209 -19.77 5.14 4.61
N LYS A 210 -19.96 6.02 5.59
CA LYS A 210 -20.06 5.66 7.02
C LYS A 210 -21.17 4.64 7.30
N GLU A 211 -22.18 4.58 6.43
CA GLU A 211 -23.25 3.59 6.53
C GLU A 211 -22.83 2.19 6.09
N SER A 212 -21.70 2.07 5.40
CA SER A 212 -21.20 0.79 4.91
C SER A 212 -20.91 -0.17 6.04
N ILE A 213 -21.34 -1.41 5.87
CA ILE A 213 -21.24 -2.42 6.91
C ILE A 213 -19.79 -2.73 7.29
N ILE A 214 -18.84 -2.69 6.35
CA ILE A 214 -17.43 -2.91 6.67
C ILE A 214 -16.90 -1.84 7.61
N LEU A 215 -17.24 -0.56 7.42
CA LEU A 215 -16.79 0.51 8.31
C LEU A 215 -17.42 0.37 9.71
N LYS A 216 -18.68 -0.06 9.79
CA LYS A 216 -19.35 -0.36 11.08
C LYS A 216 -18.70 -1.54 11.80
N ILE A 217 -18.26 -2.57 11.06
CA ILE A 217 -17.51 -3.70 11.63
C ILE A 217 -16.13 -3.23 12.11
N LEU A 218 -15.39 -2.43 11.33
CA LEU A 218 -14.10 -1.86 11.75
C LEU A 218 -14.23 -1.04 13.04
N ASP A 219 -15.27 -0.22 13.16
CA ASP A 219 -15.57 0.53 14.39
C ASP A 219 -15.81 -0.38 15.61
N LYS A 220 -16.46 -1.54 15.43
CA LYS A 220 -16.59 -2.54 16.51
C LYS A 220 -15.25 -3.15 16.91
N PHE A 221 -14.39 -3.46 15.94
CA PHE A 221 -13.04 -3.95 16.23
C PHE A 221 -12.21 -2.91 16.99
N GLN A 222 -12.31 -1.63 16.62
CA GLN A 222 -11.62 -0.54 17.31
C GLN A 222 -12.09 -0.35 18.75
N ARG A 223 -13.40 -0.52 19.03
CA ARG A 223 -13.98 -0.30 20.35
C ARG A 223 -13.89 -1.50 21.29
N ASN A 224 -14.03 -2.71 20.74
CA ASN A 224 -14.23 -3.93 21.53
C ASN A 224 -13.04 -4.91 21.43
N GLY A 225 -12.09 -4.64 20.53
CA GLY A 225 -10.89 -5.42 20.29
C GLY A 225 -9.61 -4.62 20.48
N CYS A 226 -8.56 -4.98 19.74
CA CYS A 226 -7.32 -4.21 19.68
C CYS A 226 -6.98 -3.80 18.24
N VAL A 227 -6.39 -2.62 18.10
CA VAL A 227 -5.83 -2.12 16.84
C VAL A 227 -4.32 -2.22 16.90
N LYS A 228 -3.72 -2.84 15.89
CA LYS A 228 -2.28 -3.05 15.76
C LYS A 228 -1.77 -2.47 14.47
N SER A 229 -0.63 -1.81 14.50
CA SER A 229 0.02 -1.36 13.27
C SER A 229 0.67 -2.55 12.60
N SER A 230 0.51 -2.70 11.29
CA SER A 230 1.31 -3.68 10.54
C SER A 230 2.82 -3.43 10.65
N ALA A 231 3.26 -2.23 11.08
CA ALA A 231 4.67 -1.94 11.39
C ALA A 231 5.27 -2.88 12.42
N GLU A 232 4.47 -3.24 13.43
CA GLU A 232 4.87 -4.13 14.51
C GLU A 232 5.16 -5.57 14.00
N LEU A 233 4.63 -5.94 12.82
CA LEU A 233 4.94 -7.20 12.13
C LEU A 233 6.15 -7.09 11.19
N VAL A 234 6.50 -5.88 10.76
CA VAL A 234 7.53 -5.61 9.74
C VAL A 234 8.94 -5.70 10.32
N ASP A 235 9.13 -5.27 11.58
CA ASP A 235 10.44 -5.29 12.25
C ASP A 235 11.01 -6.71 12.45
N SER A 236 10.21 -7.76 12.30
CA SER A 236 10.63 -9.14 12.52
C SER A 236 10.80 -9.99 11.24
N TYR A 237 10.13 -9.70 10.12
CA TYR A 237 10.09 -10.64 8.97
C TYR A 237 10.05 -10.05 7.54
N LEU A 238 9.68 -8.78 7.31
CA LEU A 238 9.13 -8.40 5.98
C LEU A 238 10.07 -7.69 4.99
N ALA A 239 11.18 -7.09 5.44
CA ALA A 239 12.04 -6.33 4.52
C ALA A 239 12.71 -7.22 3.45
N THR A 240 13.17 -8.41 3.83
CA THR A 240 13.85 -9.36 2.94
C THR A 240 12.91 -10.19 2.07
N ASP A 241 11.73 -10.56 2.58
CA ASP A 241 10.77 -11.38 1.83
C ASP A 241 10.00 -10.57 0.77
N PHE A 242 9.69 -9.28 1.03
CA PHE A 242 9.04 -8.42 0.04
C PHE A 242 9.82 -8.32 -1.28
N GLU A 243 11.15 -8.15 -1.21
CA GLU A 243 12.02 -8.07 -2.40
C GLU A 243 12.09 -9.40 -3.14
N LYS A 244 12.24 -10.53 -2.42
CA LYS A 244 12.25 -11.88 -3.00
C LYS A 244 10.98 -12.15 -3.83
N TRP A 245 9.82 -11.82 -3.28
CA TRP A 245 8.53 -12.05 -3.91
C TRP A 245 8.23 -11.11 -5.06
N THR A 246 8.61 -9.85 -4.90
CA THR A 246 8.51 -8.86 -5.97
C THR A 246 9.43 -9.24 -7.14
N GLY A 247 10.64 -9.70 -6.84
CA GLY A 247 11.58 -10.27 -7.81
C GLY A 247 11.01 -11.50 -8.54
N LEU A 248 10.42 -12.48 -7.85
CA LEU A 248 9.79 -13.66 -8.47
C LEU A 248 8.56 -13.31 -9.33
N ALA A 249 7.74 -12.34 -8.91
CA ALA A 249 6.63 -11.85 -9.71
C ALA A 249 7.12 -11.20 -11.02
N LEU A 250 8.23 -10.46 -10.96
CA LEU A 250 8.89 -9.87 -12.12
C LEU A 250 9.67 -10.91 -12.95
N ALA A 251 10.16 -11.99 -12.34
CA ALA A 251 10.84 -13.09 -13.03
C ALA A 251 9.94 -13.79 -14.07
N SER A 252 8.62 -13.81 -13.84
CA SER A 252 7.67 -14.29 -14.86
C SER A 252 7.63 -13.44 -16.15
N VAL A 253 8.22 -12.23 -16.11
CA VAL A 253 8.40 -11.30 -17.22
C VAL A 253 9.76 -11.50 -17.94
N GLU A 254 10.68 -12.31 -17.39
CA GLU A 254 12.07 -12.55 -17.87
C GLU A 254 12.21 -13.23 -19.23
N ARG A 255 11.13 -13.62 -19.91
CA ARG A 255 11.25 -14.21 -21.27
C ARG A 255 11.68 -13.20 -22.34
N ILE A 256 11.96 -11.95 -21.97
CA ILE A 256 12.39 -10.90 -22.89
C ILE A 256 13.85 -10.56 -22.56
N ASN A 257 14.72 -10.76 -23.53
CA ASN A 257 16.17 -10.58 -23.41
C ASN A 257 16.51 -9.08 -23.52
N TRP A 258 16.47 -8.36 -22.40
CA TRP A 258 16.63 -6.89 -22.34
C TRP A 258 18.06 -6.40 -22.52
N ASP A 259 19.06 -7.29 -22.38
CA ASP A 259 20.48 -6.94 -22.37
C ASP A 259 21.01 -6.41 -23.72
N GLN A 260 20.17 -6.42 -24.78
CA GLN A 260 20.52 -5.92 -26.11
C GLN A 260 19.81 -4.61 -26.51
N THR A 261 18.82 -4.15 -25.75
CA THR A 261 18.02 -2.96 -26.10
C THR A 261 18.28 -1.81 -25.14
N THR A 262 18.75 -0.68 -25.65
CA THR A 262 18.95 0.56 -24.87
C THR A 262 17.73 1.47 -24.89
N LEU A 263 16.75 1.23 -25.76
CA LEU A 263 15.53 2.02 -25.91
C LEU A 263 14.30 1.17 -25.58
N PHE A 264 13.43 1.73 -24.76
CA PHE A 264 12.24 1.12 -24.19
C PHE A 264 11.03 2.01 -24.47
N ASN A 265 9.87 1.42 -24.70
CA ASN A 265 8.56 2.06 -24.71
C ASN A 265 7.86 1.95 -23.34
N GLU A 266 6.66 2.49 -23.22
CA GLU A 266 5.91 2.49 -21.96
C GLU A 266 5.51 1.11 -21.43
N LYS A 267 5.58 0.03 -22.23
CA LYS A 267 5.20 -1.33 -21.81
C LYS A 267 6.39 -2.10 -21.26
N ASP A 268 7.54 -1.99 -21.92
CA ASP A 268 8.76 -2.69 -21.54
C ASP A 268 9.67 -1.93 -20.58
N PHE A 269 9.52 -0.60 -20.49
CA PHE A 269 10.22 0.22 -19.51
C PHE A 269 9.98 -0.25 -18.08
N TRP A 270 8.72 -0.47 -17.66
CA TRP A 270 8.39 -0.77 -16.27
C TRP A 270 9.05 -2.04 -15.73
N PRO A 271 8.97 -3.21 -16.38
CA PRO A 271 9.64 -4.40 -15.87
C PRO A 271 11.16 -4.23 -15.83
N ALA A 272 11.77 -3.57 -16.83
CA ALA A 272 13.20 -3.29 -16.83
C ALA A 272 13.63 -2.32 -15.72
N PHE A 273 12.86 -1.26 -15.50
CA PHE A 273 13.12 -0.27 -14.47
C PHE A 273 12.93 -0.85 -13.06
N LEU A 274 11.92 -1.68 -12.84
CA LEU A 274 11.72 -2.36 -11.55
C LEU A 274 12.87 -3.34 -11.23
N LYS A 275 13.42 -4.02 -12.24
CA LYS A 275 14.63 -4.84 -12.08
C LYS A 275 15.80 -4.00 -11.57
N ASP A 276 16.06 -2.86 -12.19
CA ASP A 276 17.16 -1.97 -11.76
C ASP A 276 16.89 -1.34 -10.38
N ILE A 277 15.63 -1.02 -10.03
CA ILE A 277 15.27 -0.52 -8.69
C ILE A 277 15.60 -1.55 -7.61
N LEU A 278 15.32 -2.84 -7.85
CA LEU A 278 15.58 -3.89 -6.86
C LEU A 278 17.09 -4.11 -6.63
N SER A 279 17.93 -3.78 -7.62
CA SER A 279 19.39 -3.91 -7.53
C SER A 279 20.10 -2.69 -6.92
N VAL A 280 19.39 -1.63 -6.53
CA VAL A 280 20.01 -0.41 -5.97
C VAL A 280 20.71 -0.76 -4.65
N GLU A 281 21.96 -0.32 -4.47
CA GLU A 281 22.77 -0.57 -3.26
C GLU A 281 23.06 0.70 -2.45
N ASP A 282 23.32 1.83 -3.11
CA ASP A 282 23.81 3.06 -2.49
C ASP A 282 22.77 4.19 -2.53
N ARG A 283 22.27 4.52 -3.73
CA ARG A 283 21.31 5.62 -3.91
C ARG A 283 20.47 5.52 -5.16
N LEU A 284 19.22 5.97 -5.03
CA LEU A 284 18.28 6.14 -6.14
C LEU A 284 17.82 7.60 -6.19
N ILE A 285 17.97 8.24 -7.35
CA ILE A 285 17.53 9.61 -7.58
C ILE A 285 16.49 9.62 -8.70
N ILE A 286 15.30 10.17 -8.45
CA ILE A 286 14.23 10.26 -9.45
C ILE A 286 13.83 11.72 -9.68
N PHE A 287 13.96 12.17 -10.92
CA PHE A 287 13.41 13.41 -11.43
C PHE A 287 12.07 13.11 -12.11
N SER A 288 10.97 13.55 -11.51
CA SER A 288 9.64 13.49 -12.12
C SER A 288 8.90 14.82 -11.91
N PRO A 289 8.67 15.64 -12.95
CA PRO A 289 8.07 16.98 -12.83
C PRO A 289 6.66 16.96 -12.26
N PHE A 290 6.00 15.81 -12.42
CA PHE A 290 4.66 15.56 -11.92
C PHE A 290 4.69 14.29 -11.09
N VAL A 291 3.91 14.29 -10.03
CA VAL A 291 3.70 13.13 -9.17
C VAL A 291 2.21 12.93 -8.96
N THR A 292 1.77 11.68 -8.87
CA THR A 292 0.36 11.35 -8.59
C THR A 292 0.29 10.26 -7.56
N THR A 293 -0.73 10.28 -6.70
CA THR A 293 -0.97 9.21 -5.73
C THR A 293 -1.09 7.87 -6.46
N ALA A 294 -1.83 7.88 -7.59
CA ALA A 294 -1.95 6.83 -8.59
C ALA A 294 -0.63 6.15 -9.00
N ARG A 295 0.46 6.89 -9.21
CA ARG A 295 1.69 6.29 -9.74
C ARG A 295 2.72 6.04 -8.66
N VAL A 296 2.86 6.97 -7.71
CA VAL A 296 3.84 6.84 -6.63
C VAL A 296 3.51 5.69 -5.69
N GLY A 297 2.22 5.39 -5.48
CA GLY A 297 1.91 4.27 -4.62
C GLY A 297 2.35 2.91 -5.18
N TYR A 298 2.43 2.71 -6.51
CA TYR A 298 3.07 1.51 -7.08
C TYR A 298 4.53 1.34 -6.65
N PHE A 299 5.22 2.44 -6.35
CA PHE A 299 6.63 2.44 -5.94
C PHE A 299 6.83 2.47 -4.42
N MET A 300 5.76 2.68 -3.64
CA MET A 300 5.89 2.99 -2.21
C MET A 300 6.59 1.88 -1.43
N ASP A 301 6.27 0.63 -1.72
CA ASP A 301 6.86 -0.51 -1.02
C ASP A 301 8.35 -0.71 -1.41
N TYR A 302 8.69 -0.48 -2.68
CA TYR A 302 10.09 -0.44 -3.12
C TYR A 302 10.87 0.69 -2.43
N PHE A 303 10.27 1.88 -2.34
CA PHE A 303 10.90 3.03 -1.69
C PHE A 303 11.17 2.77 -0.21
N ARG A 304 10.21 2.17 0.52
CA ARG A 304 10.46 1.76 1.90
C ARG A 304 11.55 0.72 2.04
N SER A 305 11.51 -0.30 1.18
CA SER A 305 12.49 -1.37 1.17
C SER A 305 13.91 -0.82 0.96
N LEU A 306 14.09 0.11 0.02
CA LEU A 306 15.35 0.82 -0.19
C LEU A 306 15.76 1.67 1.02
N VAL A 307 14.87 2.51 1.55
CA VAL A 307 15.21 3.36 2.71
C VAL A 307 15.58 2.52 3.93
N ASN A 308 14.88 1.41 4.18
CA ASN A 308 15.19 0.48 5.28
C ASN A 308 16.55 -0.19 5.13
N ARG A 309 17.04 -0.38 3.89
CA ARG A 309 18.40 -0.85 3.59
C ARG A 309 19.47 0.23 3.76
N GLY A 310 19.08 1.45 4.10
CA GLY A 310 19.98 2.61 4.21
C GLY A 310 20.32 3.26 2.87
N VAL A 311 19.63 2.88 1.78
CA VAL A 311 19.81 3.49 0.46
C VAL A 311 19.33 4.94 0.51
N GLU A 312 20.14 5.87 -0.02
CA GLU A 312 19.72 7.26 -0.15
C GLU A 312 18.73 7.41 -1.30
N LEU A 313 17.44 7.52 -0.99
CA LEU A 313 16.39 7.81 -1.97
C LEU A 313 16.08 9.30 -2.02
N ARG A 314 16.23 9.91 -3.20
CA ARG A 314 15.93 11.33 -3.45
C ARG A 314 14.97 11.52 -4.63
N ILE A 315 13.91 12.30 -4.43
CA ILE A 315 12.94 12.64 -5.48
C ILE A 315 12.97 14.15 -5.73
N TYR A 316 13.14 14.53 -6.99
CA TYR A 316 12.95 15.89 -7.48
C TYR A 316 11.58 15.99 -8.17
N THR A 317 10.78 16.99 -7.80
CA THR A 317 9.46 17.25 -8.40
C THR A 317 9.17 18.75 -8.47
N ARG A 318 8.19 19.17 -9.27
CA ARG A 318 7.71 20.56 -9.21
C ARG A 318 6.95 20.83 -7.90
N PRO A 319 6.99 22.08 -7.41
CA PRO A 319 6.18 22.49 -6.28
C PRO A 319 4.67 22.35 -6.56
N PRO A 320 3.85 21.87 -5.60
CA PRO A 320 2.42 21.65 -5.82
C PRO A 320 1.65 22.88 -6.33
N TYR A 321 2.06 24.08 -5.95
CA TYR A 321 1.39 25.32 -6.38
C TYR A 321 1.56 25.63 -7.88
N GLN A 322 2.51 24.98 -8.59
CA GLN A 322 2.68 25.11 -10.03
C GLN A 322 1.73 24.22 -10.84
N HIS A 323 0.85 23.48 -10.17
CA HIS A 323 -0.10 22.56 -10.80
C HIS A 323 -1.54 23.07 -10.73
N GLY A 324 -2.37 22.60 -11.66
CA GLY A 324 -3.83 22.77 -11.57
C GLY A 324 -4.41 22.09 -10.33
N ALA A 325 -5.59 22.53 -9.88
CA ALA A 325 -6.18 22.19 -8.57
C ALA A 325 -6.12 20.69 -8.20
N ARG A 326 -6.52 19.80 -9.11
CA ARG A 326 -6.53 18.35 -8.86
C ARG A 326 -5.13 17.74 -8.69
N LEU A 327 -4.15 18.22 -9.46
CA LEU A 327 -2.79 17.69 -9.41
C LEU A 327 -2.01 18.31 -8.24
N LYS A 328 -2.29 19.56 -7.89
CA LYS A 328 -1.79 20.22 -6.68
C LYS A 328 -2.08 19.40 -5.42
N GLU A 329 -3.32 18.94 -5.25
CA GLU A 329 -3.71 18.16 -4.07
C GLU A 329 -3.00 16.81 -4.02
N GLN A 330 -2.96 16.10 -5.15
CA GLN A 330 -2.24 14.83 -5.24
C GLN A 330 -0.74 15.01 -4.97
N SER A 331 -0.11 16.05 -5.51
CA SER A 331 1.31 16.30 -5.28
C SER A 331 1.63 16.55 -3.81
N LYS A 332 0.78 17.32 -3.10
CA LYS A 332 0.95 17.51 -1.64
C LYS A 332 0.91 16.19 -0.88
N ILE A 333 -0.14 15.39 -1.12
CA ILE A 333 -0.31 14.09 -0.45
C ILE A 333 0.90 13.20 -0.71
N VAL A 334 1.35 13.12 -1.96
CA VAL A 334 2.50 12.29 -2.33
C VAL A 334 3.78 12.77 -1.65
N ILE A 335 4.08 14.06 -1.69
CA ILE A 335 5.29 14.64 -1.08
C ILE A 335 5.33 14.33 0.41
N ASP A 336 4.22 14.53 1.12
CA ASP A 336 4.11 14.21 2.54
C ASP A 336 4.30 12.72 2.81
N GLN A 337 3.68 11.84 2.00
CA GLN A 337 3.79 10.39 2.15
C GLN A 337 5.21 9.88 1.95
N VAL A 338 5.91 10.32 0.90
CA VAL A 338 7.29 9.84 0.65
C VAL A 338 8.27 10.43 1.68
N LYS A 339 8.09 11.68 2.11
CA LYS A 339 8.91 12.27 3.18
C LYS A 339 8.78 11.49 4.50
N LYS A 340 7.55 11.07 4.86
CA LYS A 340 7.29 10.28 6.08
C LYS A 340 8.04 8.95 6.13
N ILE A 341 8.32 8.34 4.98
CA ILE A 341 9.06 7.08 4.90
C ILE A 341 10.58 7.28 4.73
N GLY A 342 11.09 8.51 4.90
CA GLY A 342 12.52 8.82 4.85
C GLY A 342 13.07 9.21 3.47
N VAL A 343 12.22 9.37 2.44
CA VAL A 343 12.66 9.85 1.12
C VAL A 343 12.95 11.34 1.18
N LYS A 344 14.13 11.74 0.69
CA LYS A 344 14.48 13.16 0.52
C LYS A 344 13.74 13.72 -0.68
N VAL A 345 12.89 14.72 -0.49
CA VAL A 345 12.18 15.37 -1.61
C VAL A 345 12.68 16.79 -1.80
N LYS A 346 13.07 17.13 -3.02
CA LYS A 346 13.44 18.47 -3.45
C LYS A 346 12.42 19.01 -4.45
N GLU A 347 11.85 20.18 -4.12
CA GLU A 347 10.89 20.86 -4.99
C GLU A 347 11.63 21.87 -5.88
N GLN A 348 11.56 21.70 -7.21
CA GLN A 348 12.28 22.56 -8.16
C GLN A 348 11.32 23.24 -9.14
N LYS A 349 11.39 24.59 -9.18
CA LYS A 349 10.59 25.38 -10.12
C LYS A 349 11.02 25.08 -11.56
N SER A 350 10.05 25.06 -12.47
CA SER A 350 10.31 24.95 -13.93
C SER A 350 11.12 23.70 -14.33
N MET A 351 10.99 22.62 -13.56
CA MET A 351 11.65 21.34 -13.81
C MET A 351 10.93 20.58 -14.94
N HIS A 352 11.68 19.96 -15.85
CA HIS A 352 11.13 19.15 -16.96
C HIS A 352 11.80 17.78 -17.11
N GLN A 353 12.87 17.55 -16.35
CA GLN A 353 13.70 16.36 -16.35
C GLN A 353 12.88 15.15 -15.92
N LYS A 354 12.99 14.07 -16.69
CA LYS A 354 12.33 12.79 -16.46
C LYS A 354 13.40 11.72 -16.48
N ILE A 355 14.09 11.62 -15.34
CA ILE A 355 15.34 10.87 -15.23
C ILE A 355 15.29 10.05 -13.94
N ALA A 356 15.81 8.82 -13.97
CA ALA A 356 16.17 8.10 -12.76
C ALA A 356 17.66 7.74 -12.80
N ILE A 357 18.35 7.83 -11.68
CA ILE A 357 19.78 7.52 -11.53
C ILE A 357 19.92 6.51 -10.41
N ILE A 358 20.65 5.42 -10.68
CA ILE A 358 20.82 4.27 -9.79
C ILE A 358 22.33 4.08 -9.58
N ASP A 359 22.76 4.21 -8.32
CA ASP A 359 24.14 3.99 -7.83
C ASP A 359 25.24 4.67 -8.67
N ASP A 360 24.91 5.79 -9.30
CA ASP A 360 25.78 6.53 -10.23
C ASP A 360 26.34 5.68 -11.39
N LYS A 361 25.72 4.54 -11.66
CA LYS A 361 26.13 3.55 -12.68
C LYS A 361 25.13 3.48 -13.81
N ILE A 362 23.84 3.53 -13.48
CA ILE A 362 22.73 3.42 -14.44
C ILE A 362 21.92 4.71 -14.42
N ALA A 363 21.53 5.19 -15.61
CA ALA A 363 20.56 6.25 -15.77
C ALA A 363 19.45 5.83 -16.73
N TRP A 364 18.22 6.19 -16.37
CA TRP A 364 17.05 6.13 -17.23
C TRP A 364 16.65 7.54 -17.61
N GLU A 365 16.51 7.84 -18.89
CA GLU A 365 16.07 9.17 -19.35
C GLU A 365 15.07 9.06 -20.50
N GLY A 366 14.15 10.02 -20.63
CA GLY A 366 13.26 10.04 -21.79
C GLY A 366 12.06 10.97 -21.64
N SER A 367 10.98 10.63 -22.34
CA SER A 367 9.74 11.39 -22.31
C SER A 367 8.80 10.97 -21.18
N LEU A 368 9.05 9.82 -20.54
CA LEU A 368 8.13 9.23 -19.57
C LEU A 368 8.23 9.81 -18.15
N ASN A 369 7.10 10.23 -17.58
CA ASN A 369 7.05 10.71 -16.20
C ASN A 369 6.94 9.53 -15.22
N ILE A 370 8.07 9.07 -14.67
CA ILE A 370 8.16 7.87 -13.83
C ILE A 370 7.11 7.86 -12.71
N LEU A 371 6.86 9.02 -12.07
CA LEU A 371 5.97 9.14 -10.91
C LEU A 371 4.57 9.70 -11.23
N SER A 372 4.20 9.84 -12.51
CA SER A 372 2.85 10.26 -12.90
C SER A 372 2.31 9.69 -14.21
N HIS A 373 3.07 8.83 -14.91
CA HIS A 373 2.65 8.23 -16.18
C HIS A 373 1.30 7.52 -16.05
N ARG A 374 0.56 7.42 -17.16
CA ARG A 374 -0.69 6.64 -17.25
C ARG A 374 -0.71 5.80 -18.52
N ASP A 375 -1.16 6.39 -19.62
CA ASP A 375 -1.46 5.68 -20.87
C ASP A 375 -0.99 6.48 -22.10
N THR A 376 0.15 7.14 -21.99
CA THR A 376 0.80 7.86 -23.11
C THR A 376 1.87 6.98 -23.74
N HIS A 377 1.95 7.01 -25.08
CA HIS A 377 3.06 6.43 -25.82
C HIS A 377 4.32 7.26 -25.58
N GLU A 378 5.25 6.69 -24.81
CA GLU A 378 6.45 7.38 -24.37
C GLU A 378 7.63 6.44 -24.48
N GLN A 379 8.83 7.02 -24.52
CA GLN A 379 10.06 6.28 -24.67
C GLN A 379 11.02 6.64 -23.55
N MET A 380 11.75 5.63 -23.10
CA MET A 380 12.81 5.74 -22.11
C MET A 380 14.06 5.04 -22.65
N ARG A 381 15.21 5.62 -22.37
CA ARG A 381 16.51 5.08 -22.69
C ARG A 381 17.19 4.66 -21.40
N ARG A 382 17.77 3.46 -21.40
CA ARG A 382 18.66 2.97 -20.35
C ARG A 382 20.10 3.24 -20.76
N ILE A 383 20.85 3.90 -19.90
CA ILE A 383 22.28 4.18 -20.04
C ILE A 383 22.99 3.43 -18.92
N ASP A 384 23.83 2.49 -19.29
CA ASP A 384 24.65 1.69 -18.38
C ASP A 384 26.11 2.07 -18.58
N GLY A 385 26.65 2.90 -17.69
CA GLY A 385 27.99 3.44 -17.88
C GLY A 385 28.31 4.56 -16.90
N GLN A 386 29.15 4.23 -15.91
CA GLN A 386 29.49 5.12 -14.79
C GLN A 386 29.98 6.51 -15.23
N ASN A 387 30.80 6.61 -16.28
CA ASN A 387 31.30 7.91 -16.75
C ASN A 387 30.21 8.77 -17.39
N ALA A 388 29.31 8.16 -18.18
CA ALA A 388 28.19 8.86 -18.77
C ALA A 388 27.21 9.34 -17.69
N VAL A 389 26.92 8.49 -16.70
CA VAL A 389 26.03 8.84 -15.60
C VAL A 389 26.62 9.94 -14.71
N LYS A 390 27.93 9.93 -14.43
CA LYS A 390 28.61 11.03 -13.73
C LYS A 390 28.45 12.37 -14.44
N GLU A 391 28.54 12.40 -15.77
CA GLU A 391 28.34 13.62 -16.55
C GLU A 391 26.87 14.08 -16.52
N ILE A 392 25.90 13.15 -16.56
CA ILE A 392 24.49 13.47 -16.36
C ILE A 392 24.25 14.09 -14.97
N ILE A 393 24.79 13.49 -13.91
CA ILE A 393 24.70 14.00 -12.53
C ILE A 393 25.25 15.43 -12.44
N ARG A 394 26.42 15.67 -13.06
CA ARG A 394 27.05 17.00 -13.10
C ARG A 394 26.16 18.03 -13.79
N ASN A 395 25.57 17.68 -14.93
CA ASN A 395 24.69 18.55 -15.71
C ASN A 395 23.34 18.82 -15.03
N LEU A 396 22.88 17.88 -14.20
CA LEU A 396 21.69 18.05 -13.35
C LEU A 396 21.99 18.83 -12.06
N GLU A 397 23.24 19.20 -11.82
CA GLU A 397 23.70 19.94 -10.64
C GLU A 397 23.33 19.27 -9.31
N ILE A 398 23.23 17.93 -9.31
CA ILE A 398 22.89 17.13 -8.14
C ILE A 398 24.05 17.20 -7.15
N GLY A 399 23.75 17.61 -5.91
CA GLY A 399 24.76 17.67 -4.84
C GLY A 399 25.58 18.95 -4.77
N LYS A 400 25.27 20.00 -5.57
CA LYS A 400 25.74 21.35 -5.23
C LYS A 400 25.15 21.74 -3.87
N GLU A 401 26.00 22.21 -2.96
CA GLU A 401 25.59 22.69 -1.64
C GLU A 401 24.42 23.69 -1.77
N GLU A 402 23.34 23.42 -1.05
CA GLU A 402 22.19 24.31 -0.99
C GLU A 402 22.59 25.57 -0.25
N ARG A 403 22.71 26.67 -1.02
CA ARG A 403 23.06 27.96 -0.46
C ARG A 403 21.77 28.67 -0.04
N PHE A 404 21.50 28.72 1.25
CA PHE A 404 20.39 29.51 1.79
C PHE A 404 20.77 30.99 1.91
N CYS A 405 19.78 31.85 1.69
CA CYS A 405 19.89 33.30 1.84
C CYS A 405 20.12 33.64 3.32
N PRO A 406 21.28 34.21 3.68
CA PRO A 406 21.60 34.57 5.06
C PRO A 406 20.60 35.56 5.66
N GLU A 407 20.06 36.47 4.84
CA GLU A 407 19.06 37.45 5.30
C GLU A 407 17.72 36.80 5.59
N CYS A 408 17.28 35.82 4.81
CA CYS A 408 16.02 35.12 5.12
C CYS A 408 16.17 34.21 6.34
N LEU A 409 17.32 33.55 6.50
CA LEU A 409 17.59 32.69 7.66
C LEU A 409 17.55 33.45 8.99
N LYS A 410 18.02 34.71 9.02
CA LYS A 410 17.90 35.58 10.22
C LYS A 410 16.46 35.78 10.68
N HIS A 411 15.50 35.66 9.77
CA HIS A 411 14.07 35.81 10.03
C HIS A 411 13.35 34.47 10.15
N GLY A 412 14.08 33.35 10.26
CA GLY A 412 13.51 32.00 10.33
C GLY A 412 12.92 31.51 8.99
N ILE A 413 13.36 32.08 7.86
CA ILE A 413 12.84 31.75 6.52
C ILE A 413 13.93 31.05 5.71
N GLU A 414 13.71 29.79 5.35
CA GLU A 414 14.59 29.02 4.48
C GLU A 414 14.36 29.41 3.00
N ALA A 415 14.98 30.49 2.56
CA ALA A 415 14.95 30.92 1.16
C ALA A 415 16.24 30.55 0.45
N GLU A 416 16.18 29.81 -0.65
CA GLU A 416 17.35 29.44 -1.46
C GLU A 416 17.97 30.66 -2.18
N MET A 417 19.25 30.58 -2.50
CA MET A 417 19.97 31.51 -3.39
C MET A 417 20.04 30.90 -4.79
N ASP A 418 19.63 31.66 -5.80
CA ASP A 418 19.70 31.29 -7.22
C ASP A 418 20.85 32.04 -7.91
N ILE A 419 21.55 31.40 -8.85
CA ILE A 419 22.48 32.11 -9.74
C ILE A 419 21.68 32.90 -10.78
N ARG A 420 21.87 34.22 -10.83
CA ARG A 420 21.27 35.13 -11.79
C ARG A 420 22.36 35.84 -12.59
N ASN A 421 22.06 36.22 -13.83
CA ASN A 421 23.00 36.94 -14.69
C ASN A 421 22.70 38.43 -14.67
N GLY A 422 23.66 39.23 -14.20
CA GLY A 422 23.59 40.68 -14.24
C GLY A 422 24.56 41.27 -15.27
N ARG A 423 24.57 42.60 -15.38
CA ARG A 423 25.48 43.34 -16.27
C ARG A 423 26.96 43.02 -16.05
N TYR A 424 27.33 42.58 -14.85
CA TYR A 424 28.72 42.32 -14.43
C TYR A 424 29.04 40.81 -14.30
N GLY A 425 28.16 39.92 -14.75
CA GLY A 425 28.33 38.47 -14.69
C GLY A 425 27.35 37.76 -13.73
N PRO A 426 27.56 36.45 -13.49
CA PRO A 426 26.70 35.68 -12.60
C PRO A 426 26.88 36.08 -11.14
N PHE A 427 25.77 36.23 -10.43
CA PHE A 427 25.71 36.53 -9.00
C PHE A 427 24.64 35.64 -8.34
N TRP A 428 24.81 35.33 -7.06
CA TRP A 428 23.78 34.71 -6.24
C TRP A 428 22.74 35.76 -5.85
N GLY A 429 21.45 35.48 -6.06
CA GLY A 429 20.35 36.32 -5.61
C GLY A 429 19.28 35.51 -4.88
N CYS A 430 18.66 36.11 -3.87
CA CYS A 430 17.61 35.45 -3.09
C CYS A 430 16.41 35.05 -3.98
N SER A 431 15.94 33.81 -3.81
CA SER A 431 14.76 33.26 -4.49
C SER A 431 13.44 33.99 -4.15
N ARG A 432 13.43 34.77 -3.05
CA ARG A 432 12.32 35.64 -2.61
C ARG A 432 12.46 37.10 -3.06
N TYR A 433 13.15 37.37 -4.16
CA TYR A 433 13.09 38.69 -4.78
C TYR A 433 11.69 38.93 -5.40
N PRO A 434 11.06 40.12 -5.23
CA PRO A 434 11.62 41.37 -4.70
C PRO A 434 11.50 41.56 -3.17
N GLU A 435 10.86 40.64 -2.45
CA GLU A 435 10.65 40.73 -0.99
C GLU A 435 11.95 40.66 -0.19
N CYS A 436 13.01 40.06 -0.76
CA CYS A 436 14.36 40.05 -0.24
C CYS A 436 15.35 40.41 -1.36
N LEU A 437 16.09 41.50 -1.16
CA LEU A 437 17.05 42.04 -2.13
C LEU A 437 18.48 41.53 -1.93
N TYR A 438 18.69 40.52 -1.08
CA TYR A 438 20.01 39.99 -0.79
C TYR A 438 20.64 39.39 -2.06
N THR A 439 21.87 39.80 -2.34
CA THR A 439 22.68 39.31 -3.46
C THR A 439 24.13 39.15 -3.02
N GLU A 440 24.86 38.27 -3.70
CA GLU A 440 26.26 38.00 -3.42
C GLU A 440 26.98 37.60 -4.71
N ASN A 441 28.23 38.02 -4.90
CA ASN A 441 28.98 37.63 -6.09
C ASN A 441 29.35 36.13 -6.06
N VAL A 442 29.29 35.47 -7.21
CA VAL A 442 29.84 34.11 -7.34
C VAL A 442 31.37 34.23 -7.27
N ALA A 443 31.99 33.69 -6.22
CA ALA A 443 33.44 33.74 -6.06
C ALA A 443 34.14 33.07 -7.27
N ARG A 444 35.01 33.81 -7.96
CA ARG A 444 35.89 33.23 -9.00
C ARG A 444 36.97 32.39 -8.31
N GLY A 445 36.71 31.09 -8.16
CA GLY A 445 37.73 30.13 -7.72
C GLY A 445 38.97 30.19 -8.63
N ARG A 446 40.16 30.25 -8.02
CA ARG A 446 41.45 30.04 -8.69
C ARG A 446 41.39 28.71 -9.48
N ARG A 447 41.83 28.74 -10.74
CA ARG A 447 42.11 27.52 -11.51
C ARG A 447 43.10 26.67 -10.70
N LEU A 448 42.69 25.45 -10.35
CA LEU A 448 43.60 24.34 -10.09
C LEU A 448 43.66 23.50 -11.37
#